data_AF-A0A0Q9PPE3-F1
#
_entry.id   AF-A0A0Q9PPE3-F1
#
_cell.length_a   1.000
_cell.length_b   1.000
_cell.length_c   1.000
_cell.angle_alpha   90.00
_cell.angle_beta   90.00
_cell.angle_gamma   90.00
#
_symmetry.space_group_name_H-M   'P 1'
#
loop_
_entity.id
_entity.type
_entity.pdbx_description
1 polymer ?
#
loop_
_entity_poly.entity_id
_entity_poly.type
_entity_poly.pdbx_seq_one_letter_code
_entity_poly.pdbx_strand_id
1 'polypeptide(L)'
;MSKRWTQMLIGLTILGLFFGWIRHVDAQAEQDAQLLLSVAKPYMQSNERITFKYTGYFGTCDGADAKVMDAGERLSNQLGFKSYTNGSLSLESGIYMMKSEVAGNALATLTVASPVGQSACYAVLRLDAPENADQAQLLKWQEHMTTQLNKQGIQGMWNVMIQANAVGVSQNPKEFLAELVRAYKGKVVERYEDDTTFSTSLASSEFEASIRSGNQKVNVQIALHLDTTSGLWRLTIGTPIITMEY
;
A
#
# COMPACT_ATOMS: atom_id res chain seq x y z
N MET A 1 22.67 9.63 -25.31
CA MET A 1 21.23 9.93 -25.33
C MET A 1 20.49 8.66 -24.88
N SER A 2 20.44 8.48 -23.56
CA SER A 2 19.24 8.58 -22.70
C SER A 2 18.39 7.31 -22.60
N LYS A 3 19.05 6.19 -22.22
CA LYS A 3 18.40 4.96 -21.69
C LYS A 3 17.73 5.17 -20.31
N ARG A 4 17.83 6.36 -19.71
CA ARG A 4 17.21 6.71 -18.41
C ARG A 4 15.76 7.22 -18.52
N TRP A 5 15.26 7.50 -19.73
CA TRP A 5 13.92 8.06 -19.93
C TRP A 5 12.81 7.00 -19.99
N THR A 6 13.11 5.75 -20.37
CA THR A 6 12.12 4.67 -20.40
C THR A 6 11.80 4.07 -19.02
N GLN A 7 12.70 4.18 -18.04
CA GLN A 7 12.42 3.71 -16.68
C GLN A 7 11.58 4.70 -15.85
N MET A 8 11.49 5.96 -16.27
CA MET A 8 10.65 6.96 -15.58
C MET A 8 9.16 6.91 -16.00
N LEU A 9 8.83 6.22 -17.10
CA LEU A 9 7.45 6.13 -17.62
C LEU A 9 6.62 4.98 -17.03
N ILE A 10 7.27 4.02 -16.36
CA ILE A 10 6.57 2.90 -15.70
C ILE A 10 6.02 3.31 -14.32
N GLY A 11 6.63 4.31 -13.66
CA GLY A 11 6.20 4.80 -12.35
C GLY A 11 4.99 5.75 -12.35
N LEU A 12 4.57 6.26 -13.52
CA LEU A 12 3.55 7.33 -13.63
C LEU A 12 2.21 6.89 -14.25
N THR A 13 2.10 5.66 -14.75
CA THR A 13 0.88 5.16 -15.42
C THR A 13 0.00 4.26 -14.55
N ILE A 14 0.49 3.78 -13.40
CA ILE A 14 -0.30 2.91 -12.49
C ILE A 14 -1.29 3.71 -11.61
N LEU A 15 -1.12 5.03 -11.47
CA LEU A 15 -1.98 5.86 -10.61
C LEU A 15 -3.36 6.21 -11.20
N GLY A 16 -3.57 6.04 -12.50
CA GLY A 16 -4.73 6.64 -13.19
C GLY A 16 -5.87 5.72 -13.62
N LEU A 17 -5.70 4.39 -13.66
CA LEU A 17 -6.60 3.54 -14.46
C LEU A 17 -7.38 2.45 -13.71
N PHE A 18 -7.27 2.34 -12.38
CA PHE A 18 -7.92 1.23 -11.65
C PHE A 18 -9.13 1.57 -10.77
N PHE A 19 -9.53 2.83 -10.62
CA PHE A 19 -10.44 3.21 -9.52
C PHE A 19 -11.80 3.74 -9.96
N GLY A 20 -12.42 3.04 -10.92
CA GLY A 20 -13.79 3.27 -11.37
C GLY A 20 -14.81 2.31 -10.74
N TRP A 21 -14.73 2.02 -9.44
CA TRP A 21 -15.84 1.57 -8.57
C TRP A 21 -15.26 1.04 -7.26
N ILE A 22 -15.24 1.86 -6.21
CA ILE A 22 -15.04 1.41 -4.84
C ILE A 22 -16.42 1.49 -4.18
N ARG A 23 -17.00 0.35 -3.80
CA ARG A 23 -18.22 0.27 -2.97
C ARG A 23 -17.82 -0.18 -1.58
N HIS A 24 -18.22 0.60 -0.56
CA HIS A 24 -18.16 0.40 0.90
C HIS A 24 -17.30 -0.77 1.41
N VAL A 25 -16.13 -0.46 2.00
CA VAL A 25 -15.14 -1.42 2.55
C VAL A 25 -14.59 -0.93 3.91
N ASP A 26 -15.45 -0.45 4.81
CA ASP A 26 -14.95 0.33 5.96
C ASP A 26 -14.65 -0.47 7.23
N ALA A 27 -15.41 -1.51 7.57
CA ALA A 27 -15.16 -2.34 8.77
C ALA A 27 -14.30 -3.59 8.51
N GLN A 28 -14.17 -4.00 7.25
CA GLN A 28 -13.60 -5.30 6.87
C GLN A 28 -12.14 -5.21 6.44
N ALA A 29 -11.63 -4.00 6.14
CA ALA A 29 -10.24 -3.78 5.76
C ALA A 29 -9.24 -4.12 6.88
N GLU A 30 -9.66 -4.06 8.15
CA GLU A 30 -8.85 -4.51 9.29
C GLU A 30 -8.70 -6.05 9.29
N GLN A 31 -9.78 -6.77 8.99
CA GLN A 31 -9.78 -8.23 8.94
C GLN A 31 -8.85 -8.74 7.85
N ASP A 32 -8.89 -8.11 6.67
CA ASP A 32 -7.98 -8.41 5.56
C ASP A 32 -6.51 -8.17 5.94
N ALA A 33 -6.21 -7.07 6.63
CA ALA A 33 -4.86 -6.75 7.11
C ALA A 33 -4.38 -7.76 8.17
N GLN A 34 -5.22 -8.09 9.15
CA GLN A 34 -4.90 -9.07 10.18
C GLN A 34 -4.66 -10.46 9.57
N LEU A 35 -5.50 -10.88 8.62
CA LEU A 35 -5.35 -12.14 7.89
C LEU A 35 -4.04 -12.16 7.10
N LEU A 36 -3.75 -11.10 6.32
CA LEU A 36 -2.50 -10.94 5.59
C LEU A 36 -1.30 -11.18 6.50
N LEU A 37 -1.22 -10.43 7.59
CA LEU A 37 -0.04 -10.43 8.47
C LEU A 37 0.11 -11.75 9.24
N SER A 38 -1.00 -12.32 9.72
CA SER A 38 -0.97 -13.58 10.47
C SER A 38 -0.56 -14.78 9.62
N VAL A 39 -1.00 -14.85 8.36
CA VAL A 39 -0.63 -15.92 7.43
C VAL A 39 0.80 -15.74 6.93
N ALA A 40 1.28 -14.50 6.74
CA ALA A 40 2.64 -14.23 6.29
C ALA A 40 3.72 -14.62 7.32
N LYS A 41 3.45 -14.42 8.61
CA LYS A 41 4.44 -14.50 9.69
C LYS A 41 5.30 -15.79 9.71
N PRO A 42 4.76 -17.01 9.52
CA PRO A 42 5.58 -18.23 9.52
C PRO A 42 6.58 -18.32 8.37
N TYR A 43 6.39 -17.52 7.31
CA TYR A 43 7.20 -17.53 6.09
C TYR A 43 8.29 -16.45 6.08
N MET A 44 8.39 -15.64 7.13
CA MET A 44 9.24 -14.45 7.20
C MET A 44 10.26 -14.54 8.34
N GLN A 45 11.50 -14.12 8.07
CA GLN A 45 12.63 -14.28 8.99
C GLN A 45 13.11 -12.96 9.61
N SER A 46 13.35 -11.96 8.76
CA SER A 46 14.02 -10.71 9.16
C SER A 46 13.75 -9.59 8.15
N ASN A 47 14.11 -8.35 8.54
CA ASN A 47 13.89 -7.13 7.77
C ASN A 47 12.41 -6.91 7.46
N GLU A 48 11.54 -7.25 8.41
CA GLU A 48 10.10 -7.06 8.26
C GLU A 48 9.78 -5.57 8.10
N ARG A 49 8.98 -5.25 7.09
CA ARG A 49 8.41 -3.92 6.86
C ARG A 49 6.96 -4.09 6.52
N ILE A 50 6.10 -3.37 7.23
CA ILE A 50 4.66 -3.36 6.97
C ILE A 50 4.28 -1.96 6.49
N THR A 51 3.57 -1.89 5.37
CA THR A 51 3.04 -0.65 4.83
C THR A 51 1.52 -0.72 4.74
N PHE A 52 0.85 0.26 5.32
CA PHE A 52 -0.57 0.51 5.10
C PHE A 52 -0.71 1.74 4.20
N LYS A 53 -1.56 1.67 3.18
CA LYS A 53 -1.81 2.79 2.28
C LYS A 53 -3.29 2.94 1.99
N TYR A 54 -3.86 4.08 2.35
CA TYR A 54 -5.21 4.48 1.98
C TYR A 54 -5.18 5.58 0.94
N THR A 55 -6.04 5.49 -0.06
CA THR A 55 -6.11 6.48 -1.13
C THR A 55 -7.55 6.82 -1.46
N GLY A 56 -7.86 8.10 -1.66
CA GLY A 56 -9.20 8.54 -2.02
C GLY A 56 -9.25 9.98 -2.52
N TYR A 57 -10.29 10.27 -3.31
CA TYR A 57 -10.61 11.62 -3.75
C TYR A 57 -11.47 12.34 -2.72
N PHE A 58 -11.31 13.65 -2.60
CA PHE A 58 -12.09 14.46 -1.67
C PHE A 58 -12.07 15.94 -2.06
N GLY A 59 -13.06 16.69 -1.56
CA GLY A 59 -13.12 18.14 -1.72
C GLY A 59 -12.95 18.63 -3.17
N THR A 60 -12.41 19.83 -3.34
CA THR A 60 -12.17 20.43 -4.65
C THR A 60 -10.91 21.30 -4.62
N CYS A 61 -9.93 20.91 -5.43
CA CYS A 61 -8.65 21.59 -5.59
C CYS A 61 -8.53 22.34 -6.94
N ASP A 62 -9.30 21.97 -7.97
CA ASP A 62 -9.32 22.59 -9.32
C ASP A 62 -7.94 22.80 -9.96
N GLY A 63 -6.96 21.95 -9.62
CA GLY A 63 -5.57 22.12 -10.09
C GLY A 63 -4.84 23.33 -9.52
N ALA A 64 -5.37 23.99 -8.49
CA ALA A 64 -4.77 25.17 -7.88
C ALA A 64 -3.91 24.80 -6.66
N ASP A 65 -2.62 25.09 -6.72
CA ASP A 65 -1.66 24.79 -5.65
C ASP A 65 -2.10 25.31 -4.28
N ALA A 66 -2.61 26.54 -4.21
CA ALA A 66 -3.09 27.12 -2.95
C ALA A 66 -4.24 26.31 -2.32
N LYS A 67 -5.15 25.77 -3.14
CA LYS A 67 -6.25 24.91 -2.66
C LYS A 67 -5.72 23.55 -2.20
N VAL A 68 -4.70 23.00 -2.86
CA VAL A 68 -4.03 21.76 -2.40
C VAL A 68 -3.40 21.96 -1.03
N MET A 69 -2.67 23.06 -0.83
CA MET A 69 -2.02 23.35 0.45
C MET A 69 -3.02 23.50 1.59
N ASP A 70 -4.07 24.29 1.37
CA ASP A 70 -5.13 24.54 2.33
C ASP A 70 -5.96 23.27 2.65
N ALA A 71 -6.24 22.44 1.63
CA ALA A 71 -6.86 21.14 1.84
C ALA A 71 -5.96 20.17 2.64
N GLY A 72 -4.67 20.15 2.33
CA GLY A 72 -3.68 19.32 3.01
C GLY A 72 -3.50 19.70 4.48
N GLU A 73 -3.38 21.00 4.78
CA GLU A 73 -3.28 21.52 6.14
C GLU A 73 -4.53 21.24 6.97
N ARG A 74 -5.73 21.45 6.40
CA ARG A 74 -6.97 21.08 7.10
C ARG A 74 -7.03 19.59 7.39
N LEU A 75 -6.77 18.76 6.38
CA LEU A 75 -6.86 17.31 6.53
C LEU A 75 -5.84 16.79 7.55
N SER A 76 -4.59 17.27 7.51
CA SER A 76 -3.56 16.85 8.45
C SER A 76 -3.93 17.22 9.90
N ASN A 77 -4.46 18.42 10.12
CA ASN A 77 -4.97 18.85 11.42
C ASN A 77 -6.14 17.97 11.91
N GLN A 78 -7.09 17.65 11.03
CA GLN A 78 -8.23 16.79 11.35
C GLN A 78 -7.81 15.34 11.64
N LEU A 79 -6.77 14.84 10.98
CA LEU A 79 -6.18 13.52 11.23
C LEU A 79 -5.22 13.51 12.43
N GLY A 80 -5.01 14.67 13.08
CA GLY A 80 -4.17 14.79 14.27
C GLY A 80 -2.67 14.67 14.01
N PHE A 81 -2.21 14.93 12.78
CA PHE A 81 -0.80 14.92 12.45
C PHE A 81 -0.08 16.04 13.21
N LYS A 82 0.97 15.68 13.95
CA LYS A 82 1.88 16.62 14.58
C LYS A 82 3.17 16.64 13.77
N SER A 83 3.64 17.83 13.41
CA SER A 83 4.76 17.97 12.48
C SER A 83 6.03 17.35 13.08
N TYR A 84 6.62 16.38 12.38
CA TYR A 84 7.90 15.74 12.76
C TYR A 84 9.11 16.68 12.64
N THR A 85 8.98 17.76 11.86
CA THR A 85 9.97 18.84 11.72
C THR A 85 9.23 20.19 11.61
N ASN A 86 9.87 21.32 11.94
CA ASN A 86 9.26 22.67 11.93
C ASN A 86 8.91 23.21 10.51
N GLY A 87 8.38 22.38 9.60
CA GLY A 87 7.88 22.82 8.31
C GLY A 87 7.13 21.71 7.58
N SER A 88 5.99 22.05 6.98
CA SER A 88 5.42 21.24 5.91
C SER A 88 6.46 21.12 4.79
N LEU A 89 6.84 19.90 4.45
CA LEU A 89 7.74 19.63 3.34
C LEU A 89 6.94 19.68 2.03
N SER A 90 6.58 20.90 1.59
CA SER A 90 6.21 21.11 0.18
C SER A 90 7.47 21.00 -0.66
N LEU A 91 7.75 19.78 -1.12
CA LEU A 91 8.94 19.49 -1.93
C LEU A 91 8.74 19.86 -3.40
N GLU A 92 7.49 20.02 -3.86
CA GLU A 92 7.13 20.39 -5.25
C GLU A 92 5.86 21.27 -5.28
N SER A 93 5.77 22.20 -6.23
CA SER A 93 4.56 23.00 -6.47
C SER A 93 3.35 22.10 -6.69
N GLY A 94 2.27 22.29 -5.91
CA GLY A 94 1.02 21.54 -6.09
C GLY A 94 0.93 20.20 -5.35
N ILE A 95 1.86 19.90 -4.43
CA ILE A 95 1.79 18.71 -3.55
C ILE A 95 2.03 19.09 -2.09
N TYR A 96 1.02 18.91 -1.25
CA TYR A 96 1.16 19.01 0.20
C TYR A 96 1.64 17.67 0.78
N MET A 97 2.62 17.71 1.67
CA MET A 97 3.10 16.53 2.39
C MET A 97 3.36 16.83 3.88
N MET A 98 2.91 15.92 4.74
CA MET A 98 3.18 15.96 6.17
C MET A 98 3.51 14.58 6.71
N LYS A 99 4.47 14.53 7.63
CA LYS A 99 4.90 13.30 8.31
C LYS A 99 4.70 13.41 9.81
N SER A 100 4.32 12.29 10.43
CA SER A 100 4.14 12.18 11.87
C SER A 100 4.53 10.77 12.35
N GLU A 101 5.13 10.68 13.53
CA GLU A 101 5.38 9.39 14.19
C GLU A 101 4.13 8.97 14.94
N VAL A 102 3.69 7.73 14.71
CA VAL A 102 2.45 7.17 15.24
C VAL A 102 2.64 5.69 15.57
N ALA A 103 1.69 5.10 16.31
CA ALA A 103 1.67 3.66 16.60
C ALA A 103 3.04 3.10 17.10
N GLY A 104 3.63 3.79 18.09
CA GLY A 104 4.99 3.51 18.56
C GLY A 104 6.01 4.30 17.76
N ASN A 105 6.62 3.66 16.76
CA ASN A 105 7.71 4.21 15.94
C ASN A 105 7.42 4.12 14.43
N ALA A 106 6.17 3.90 14.04
CA ALA A 106 5.77 3.87 12.64
C ALA A 106 5.64 5.29 12.10
N LEU A 107 6.00 5.47 10.82
CA LEU A 107 5.99 6.76 10.17
C LEU A 107 4.74 6.90 9.31
N ALA A 108 3.82 7.77 9.72
CA ALA A 108 2.69 8.16 8.90
C ALA A 108 3.07 9.32 7.98
N THR A 109 2.71 9.22 6.70
CA THR A 109 2.84 10.28 5.69
C THR A 109 1.46 10.55 5.09
N LEU A 110 1.01 11.79 5.18
CA LEU A 110 -0.14 12.30 4.44
C LEU A 110 0.38 13.09 3.24
N THR A 111 -0.09 12.73 2.05
CA THR A 111 0.14 13.49 0.82
C THR A 111 -1.20 13.93 0.24
N VAL A 112 -1.31 15.20 -0.15
CA VAL A 112 -2.46 15.74 -0.86
C VAL A 112 -1.98 16.40 -2.15
N ALA A 113 -2.66 16.08 -3.26
CA ALA A 113 -2.36 16.63 -4.58
C ALA A 113 -3.65 16.90 -5.36
N SER A 114 -3.54 17.61 -6.49
CA SER A 114 -4.63 17.76 -7.46
C SER A 114 -4.26 17.05 -8.76
N PRO A 115 -4.84 15.87 -9.05
CA PRO A 115 -4.58 15.18 -10.30
C PRO A 115 -5.00 16.01 -11.52
N VAL A 116 -4.19 15.96 -12.59
CA VAL A 116 -4.47 16.71 -13.83
C VAL A 116 -5.81 16.26 -14.42
N GLY A 117 -6.66 17.23 -14.79
CA GLY A 117 -7.98 16.97 -15.35
C GLY A 117 -9.05 16.58 -14.33
N GLN A 118 -8.74 16.62 -13.03
CA GLN A 118 -9.70 16.41 -11.95
C GLN A 118 -9.88 17.70 -11.14
N SER A 119 -11.12 18.02 -10.80
CA SER A 119 -11.42 19.11 -9.87
C SER A 119 -11.19 18.71 -8.42
N ALA A 120 -11.36 17.42 -8.09
CA ALA A 120 -11.18 16.91 -6.74
C ALA A 120 -9.72 16.89 -6.30
N CYS A 121 -9.50 17.07 -5.00
CA CYS A 121 -8.21 16.75 -4.38
C CYS A 121 -8.06 15.22 -4.27
N TYR A 122 -6.83 14.75 -4.16
CA TYR A 122 -6.50 13.34 -3.96
C TYR A 122 -5.60 13.20 -2.73
N ALA A 123 -6.00 12.35 -1.79
CA ALA A 123 -5.26 12.07 -0.57
C ALA A 123 -4.63 10.68 -0.64
N VAL A 124 -3.38 10.59 -0.18
CA VAL A 124 -2.68 9.34 0.12
C VAL A 124 -2.26 9.38 1.59
N LEU A 125 -2.83 8.51 2.41
CA LEU A 125 -2.37 8.28 3.77
C LEU A 125 -1.56 6.98 3.78
N ARG A 126 -0.27 7.08 4.09
CA ARG A 126 0.65 5.94 4.16
C ARG A 126 1.18 5.79 5.57
N LEU A 127 1.27 4.58 6.08
CA LEU A 127 1.98 4.22 7.30
C LEU A 127 3.07 3.22 6.94
N ASP A 128 4.32 3.54 7.26
CA ASP A 128 5.45 2.60 7.15
C ASP A 128 5.91 2.21 8.55
N ALA A 129 5.78 0.93 8.87
CA ALA A 129 6.16 0.35 10.14
C ALA A 129 7.47 -0.43 10.00
N PRO A 130 8.47 -0.16 10.85
CA PRO A 130 9.73 -0.88 10.84
C PRO A 130 9.59 -2.28 11.45
N GLU A 131 10.68 -3.05 11.39
CA GLU A 131 10.78 -4.36 12.02
C GLU A 131 10.49 -4.24 13.54
N ASN A 132 9.72 -5.20 14.08
CA ASN A 132 9.24 -5.25 15.47
C ASN A 132 8.15 -4.23 15.83
N ALA A 133 7.54 -3.54 14.87
CA ALA A 133 6.36 -2.74 15.15
C ALA A 133 5.22 -3.60 15.74
N ASP A 134 4.51 -3.06 16.73
CA ASP A 134 3.39 -3.75 17.36
C ASP A 134 2.21 -3.81 16.38
N GLN A 135 2.00 -4.98 15.77
CA GLN A 135 0.91 -5.21 14.81
C GLN A 135 -0.46 -4.81 15.36
N ALA A 136 -0.72 -4.99 16.66
CA ALA A 136 -2.00 -4.61 17.24
C ALA A 136 -2.19 -3.09 17.29
N GLN A 137 -1.11 -2.32 17.47
CA GLN A 137 -1.15 -0.86 17.38
C GLN A 137 -1.34 -0.40 15.93
N LEU A 138 -0.73 -1.07 14.96
CA LEU A 138 -0.90 -0.75 13.54
C LEU A 138 -2.35 -0.94 13.08
N LEU A 139 -2.99 -2.06 13.45
CA LEU A 139 -4.39 -2.34 13.13
C LEU A 139 -5.35 -1.34 13.80
N LYS A 140 -5.14 -1.04 15.08
CA LYS A 140 -5.92 0.00 15.79
C LYS A 140 -5.76 1.38 15.15
N TRP A 141 -4.55 1.71 14.68
CA TRP A 141 -4.31 2.96 13.97
C TRP A 141 -5.04 2.99 12.62
N GLN A 142 -5.02 1.89 11.86
CA GLN A 142 -5.76 1.74 10.61
C GLN A 142 -7.26 1.95 10.83
N GLU A 143 -7.85 1.30 11.83
CA GLU A 143 -9.27 1.44 12.20
C GLU A 143 -9.62 2.89 12.55
N HIS A 144 -8.81 3.52 13.42
CA HIS A 144 -8.99 4.90 13.81
C HIS A 144 -8.94 5.84 12.60
N MET A 145 -7.93 5.70 11.74
CA MET A 145 -7.78 6.55 10.56
C MET A 145 -8.88 6.34 9.53
N THR A 146 -9.35 5.10 9.36
CA THR A 146 -10.53 4.81 8.52
C THR A 146 -11.73 5.63 8.98
N THR A 147 -12.00 5.65 10.29
CA THR A 147 -13.08 6.44 10.86
C THR A 147 -12.90 7.94 10.62
N GLN A 148 -11.68 8.47 10.75
CA GLN A 148 -11.43 9.90 10.52
C GLN A 148 -11.54 10.29 9.05
N LEU A 149 -10.99 9.49 8.14
CA LEU A 149 -11.06 9.70 6.70
C LEU A 149 -12.51 9.68 6.20
N ASN A 150 -13.31 8.74 6.69
CA ASN A 150 -14.74 8.65 6.35
C ASN A 150 -15.53 9.86 6.85
N LYS A 151 -15.21 10.40 8.04
CA LYS A 151 -15.81 11.65 8.53
C LYS A 151 -15.50 12.86 7.64
N GLN A 152 -14.38 12.83 6.92
CA GLN A 152 -14.02 13.84 5.92
C GLN A 152 -14.59 13.55 4.53
N GLY A 153 -15.44 12.52 4.38
CA GLY A 153 -16.02 12.12 3.10
C GLY A 153 -15.01 11.49 2.14
N ILE A 154 -13.83 11.10 2.62
CA ILE A 154 -12.82 10.43 1.81
C ILE A 154 -13.19 8.95 1.79
N GLN A 155 -13.76 8.50 0.68
CA GLN A 155 -14.02 7.08 0.44
C GLN A 155 -12.89 6.49 -0.38
N GLY A 156 -12.37 5.37 0.10
CA GLY A 156 -11.16 4.75 -0.42
C GLY A 156 -11.01 3.32 0.06
N MET A 157 -9.84 2.76 -0.19
CA MET A 157 -9.52 1.38 0.16
C MET A 157 -8.11 1.30 0.72
N TRP A 158 -7.94 0.49 1.76
CA TRP A 158 -6.63 0.14 2.26
C TRP A 158 -5.92 -0.84 1.33
N ASN A 159 -4.67 -0.56 1.06
CA ASN A 159 -3.71 -1.49 0.52
C ASN A 159 -2.70 -1.78 1.62
N VAL A 160 -2.64 -3.02 2.10
CA VAL A 160 -1.73 -3.45 3.16
C VAL A 160 -0.70 -4.38 2.55
N MET A 161 0.56 -4.16 2.86
CA MET A 161 1.67 -4.91 2.33
C MET A 161 2.64 -5.25 3.45
N ILE A 162 3.22 -6.45 3.37
CA ILE A 162 4.31 -6.88 4.23
C ILE A 162 5.45 -7.41 3.37
N GLN A 163 6.67 -7.02 3.72
CA GLN A 163 7.89 -7.43 3.05
C GLN A 163 8.92 -7.89 4.07
N ALA A 164 9.58 -9.01 3.81
CA ALA A 164 10.66 -9.53 4.65
C ALA A 164 11.55 -10.49 3.85
N ASN A 165 12.68 -10.89 4.43
CA ASN A 165 13.40 -12.06 3.95
C ASN A 165 12.58 -13.33 4.22
N ALA A 166 12.47 -14.17 3.20
CA ALA A 166 11.71 -15.39 3.22
C ALA A 166 12.49 -16.54 3.88
N VAL A 167 11.80 -17.35 4.68
CA VAL A 167 12.38 -18.55 5.31
C VAL A 167 12.36 -19.71 4.31
N GLY A 168 13.50 -20.40 4.11
CA GLY A 168 13.50 -21.73 3.48
C GLY A 168 13.28 -21.81 1.96
N VAL A 169 13.35 -20.69 1.23
CA VAL A 169 13.08 -20.65 -0.24
C VAL A 169 14.16 -21.34 -1.08
N SER A 170 15.36 -21.58 -0.53
CA SER A 170 16.61 -21.83 -1.27
C SER A 170 16.63 -23.04 -2.20
N GLN A 171 15.65 -23.95 -2.15
CA GLN A 171 15.61 -25.14 -3.01
C GLN A 171 14.52 -25.11 -4.10
N ASN A 172 13.39 -24.43 -3.88
CA ASN A 172 12.29 -24.42 -4.84
C ASN A 172 11.35 -23.21 -4.63
N PRO A 173 11.64 -22.04 -5.22
CA PRO A 173 10.80 -20.84 -5.08
C PRO A 173 9.35 -21.04 -5.55
N LYS A 174 9.13 -21.89 -6.56
CA LYS A 174 7.78 -22.17 -7.08
C LYS A 174 6.94 -22.99 -6.11
N GLU A 175 7.55 -23.96 -5.43
CA GLU A 175 6.88 -24.75 -4.41
C GLU A 175 6.57 -23.92 -3.16
N PHE A 176 7.51 -23.09 -2.72
CA PHE A 176 7.28 -22.12 -1.64
C PHE A 176 6.12 -21.18 -1.97
N LEU A 177 6.06 -20.66 -3.21
CA LEU A 177 4.95 -19.83 -3.66
C LEU A 177 3.62 -20.60 -3.66
N ALA A 178 3.63 -21.87 -4.08
CA ALA A 178 2.45 -22.73 -4.06
C ALA A 178 1.95 -23.04 -2.64
N GLU A 179 2.85 -23.15 -1.67
CA GLU A 179 2.49 -23.26 -0.24
C GLU A 179 1.78 -22.00 0.25
N LEU A 180 2.33 -20.83 -0.03
CA LEU A 180 1.71 -19.55 0.31
C LEU A 180 0.33 -19.38 -0.34
N VAL A 181 0.19 -19.74 -1.62
CA VAL A 181 -1.11 -19.73 -2.31
C VAL A 181 -2.15 -20.56 -1.54
N ARG A 182 -1.77 -21.76 -1.07
CA ARG A 182 -2.64 -22.63 -0.27
C ARG A 182 -2.93 -22.02 1.11
N ALA A 183 -1.93 -21.43 1.76
CA ALA A 183 -2.07 -20.79 3.06
C ALA A 183 -3.08 -19.64 3.04
N TYR A 184 -3.07 -18.83 1.96
CA TYR A 184 -4.07 -17.78 1.71
C TYR A 184 -5.39 -18.29 1.13
N LYS A 185 -5.55 -19.61 0.96
CA LYS A 185 -6.70 -20.25 0.31
C LYS A 185 -7.05 -19.59 -1.04
N GLY A 186 -6.02 -19.16 -1.76
CA GLY A 186 -6.17 -18.40 -2.99
C GLY A 186 -6.25 -19.29 -4.22
N LYS A 187 -7.08 -18.89 -5.18
CA LYS A 187 -7.02 -19.35 -6.56
C LYS A 187 -6.12 -18.40 -7.35
N VAL A 188 -5.09 -18.93 -7.99
CA VAL A 188 -4.24 -18.12 -8.87
C VAL A 188 -5.05 -17.65 -10.07
N VAL A 189 -5.05 -16.33 -10.30
CA VAL A 189 -5.69 -15.69 -11.46
C VAL A 189 -4.66 -15.15 -12.44
N GLU A 190 -3.48 -14.73 -11.96
CA GLU A 190 -2.39 -14.23 -12.79
C GLU A 190 -1.03 -14.67 -12.22
N ARG A 191 -0.03 -14.78 -13.11
CA ARG A 191 1.36 -15.07 -12.75
C ARG A 191 2.31 -14.21 -13.58
N TYR A 192 3.42 -13.86 -12.96
CA TYR A 192 4.59 -13.28 -13.60
C TYR A 192 5.82 -14.05 -13.12
N GLU A 193 6.74 -14.38 -14.03
CA GLU A 193 8.01 -15.00 -13.68
C GLU A 193 9.15 -14.51 -14.58
N ASP A 194 10.30 -14.27 -13.96
CA ASP A 194 11.60 -14.11 -14.61
C ASP A 194 12.69 -14.81 -13.76
N ASP A 195 13.96 -14.63 -14.13
CA ASP A 195 15.08 -15.34 -13.49
C ASP A 195 15.23 -15.03 -12.00
N THR A 196 14.77 -13.86 -11.53
CA THR A 196 14.93 -13.42 -10.14
C THR A 196 13.62 -13.11 -9.44
N THR A 197 12.49 -13.18 -10.14
CA THR A 197 11.19 -12.73 -9.61
C THR A 197 10.09 -13.72 -9.95
N PHE A 198 9.32 -14.11 -8.94
CA PHE A 198 8.09 -14.90 -9.09
C PHE A 198 6.95 -14.17 -8.41
N SER A 199 5.90 -13.83 -9.15
CA SER A 199 4.72 -13.15 -8.60
C SER A 199 3.43 -13.86 -9.02
N THR A 200 2.46 -13.90 -8.10
CA THR A 200 1.14 -14.44 -8.37
C THR A 200 0.05 -13.57 -7.76
N SER A 201 -0.97 -13.27 -8.55
CA SER A 201 -2.19 -12.61 -8.11
C SER A 201 -3.25 -13.68 -7.82
N LEU A 202 -3.95 -13.53 -6.71
CA LEU A 202 -4.91 -14.50 -6.18
C LEU A 202 -6.31 -13.89 -6.05
N ALA A 203 -7.30 -14.76 -6.26
CA ALA A 203 -8.65 -14.58 -5.75
C ALA A 203 -8.85 -15.54 -4.57
N SER A 204 -8.96 -15.01 -3.36
CA SER A 204 -9.26 -15.75 -2.13
C SER A 204 -10.66 -15.40 -1.63
N SER A 205 -11.41 -16.37 -1.11
CA SER A 205 -12.70 -16.09 -0.46
C SER A 205 -12.53 -15.52 0.95
N GLU A 206 -11.32 -15.52 1.49
CA GLU A 206 -11.03 -15.04 2.85
C GLU A 206 -10.80 -13.53 2.91
N PHE A 207 -10.68 -12.87 1.74
CA PHE A 207 -10.45 -11.43 1.64
C PHE A 207 -11.63 -10.73 0.97
N GLU A 208 -12.13 -9.69 1.62
CA GLU A 208 -13.28 -8.92 1.16
C GLU A 208 -12.85 -7.86 0.14
N ALA A 209 -11.85 -7.04 0.48
CA ALA A 209 -11.33 -5.99 -0.38
C ALA A 209 -10.76 -6.60 -1.66
N SER A 210 -11.06 -6.00 -2.81
CA SER A 210 -10.57 -6.50 -4.09
C SER A 210 -10.55 -5.43 -5.15
N ILE A 211 -9.73 -5.67 -6.16
CA ILE A 211 -9.71 -4.92 -7.41
C ILE A 211 -10.08 -5.82 -8.58
N ARG A 212 -10.39 -5.18 -9.71
CA ARG A 212 -10.53 -5.85 -11.00
C ARG A 212 -9.23 -5.74 -11.77
N SER A 213 -8.68 -6.89 -12.16
CA SER A 213 -7.64 -6.98 -13.20
C SER A 213 -8.26 -7.62 -14.43
N GLY A 214 -8.51 -6.83 -15.47
CA GLY A 214 -9.36 -7.23 -16.59
C GLY A 214 -10.72 -7.74 -16.10
N ASN A 215 -11.02 -9.01 -16.36
CA ASN A 215 -12.27 -9.67 -15.92
C ASN A 215 -12.12 -10.47 -14.61
N GLN A 216 -10.94 -10.46 -13.97
CA GLN A 216 -10.66 -11.24 -12.77
C GLN A 216 -10.78 -10.37 -11.50
N LYS A 217 -11.27 -10.97 -10.41
CA LYS A 217 -11.16 -10.39 -9.05
C LYS A 217 -9.76 -10.72 -8.53
N VAL A 218 -9.05 -9.73 -8.00
CA VAL A 218 -7.76 -9.91 -7.31
C VAL A 218 -7.87 -9.29 -5.91
N ASN A 219 -7.45 -10.03 -4.89
CA ASN A 219 -7.46 -9.56 -3.50
C ASN A 219 -6.23 -9.95 -2.66
N VAL A 220 -5.33 -10.74 -3.23
CA VAL A 220 -3.99 -10.94 -2.66
C VAL A 220 -3.01 -11.01 -3.81
N GLN A 221 -1.83 -10.42 -3.65
CA GLN A 221 -0.70 -10.65 -4.52
C GLN A 221 0.52 -11.05 -3.69
N ILE A 222 1.23 -12.07 -4.15
CA ILE A 222 2.42 -12.62 -3.50
C ILE A 222 3.56 -12.51 -4.49
N ALA A 223 4.72 -12.05 -4.04
CA ALA A 223 5.92 -11.96 -4.86
C ALA A 223 7.15 -12.40 -4.08
N LEU A 224 8.02 -13.12 -4.78
CA LEU A 224 9.37 -13.48 -4.36
C LEU A 224 10.34 -12.77 -5.28
N HIS A 225 11.31 -12.06 -4.72
CA HIS A 225 12.39 -11.44 -5.47
C HIS A 225 13.73 -11.86 -4.90
N LEU A 226 14.62 -12.39 -5.73
CA LEU A 226 15.98 -12.75 -5.34
C LEU A 226 16.83 -11.49 -5.35
N ASP A 227 17.26 -11.09 -4.15
CA ASP A 227 18.30 -10.08 -4.03
C ASP A 227 19.63 -10.71 -4.46
N THR A 228 20.10 -10.37 -5.66
CA THR A 228 21.32 -10.94 -6.24
C THR A 228 22.60 -10.56 -5.48
N THR A 229 22.54 -9.57 -4.59
CA THR A 229 23.68 -9.12 -3.79
C THR A 229 23.81 -9.98 -2.53
N SER A 230 22.69 -10.20 -1.82
CA SER A 230 22.69 -11.01 -0.59
C SER A 230 22.45 -12.51 -0.83
N GLY A 231 21.91 -12.88 -2.00
CA GLY A 231 21.46 -14.23 -2.30
C GLY A 231 20.18 -14.63 -1.57
N LEU A 232 19.52 -13.70 -0.88
CA LEU A 232 18.30 -13.94 -0.11
C LEU A 232 17.05 -13.67 -0.95
N TRP A 233 16.02 -14.48 -0.74
CA TRP A 233 14.70 -14.25 -1.30
C TRP A 233 13.93 -13.27 -0.42
N ARG A 234 13.49 -12.17 -1.02
CA ARG A 234 12.58 -11.19 -0.43
C ARG A 234 11.15 -11.59 -0.77
N LEU A 235 10.37 -11.90 0.26
CA LEU A 235 8.93 -12.16 0.14
C LEU A 235 8.18 -10.84 0.35
N THR A 236 7.34 -10.48 -0.60
CA THR A 236 6.40 -9.37 -0.50
C THR A 236 4.99 -9.90 -0.70
N ILE A 237 4.06 -9.53 0.19
CA ILE A 237 2.66 -9.93 0.11
C ILE A 237 1.80 -8.69 0.29
N GLY A 238 0.80 -8.49 -0.56
CA GLY A 238 -0.09 -7.35 -0.49
C GLY A 238 -1.55 -7.73 -0.68
N THR A 239 -2.45 -7.02 0.00
CA THR A 239 -3.89 -7.04 -0.24
C THR A 239 -4.39 -5.62 -0.53
N PRO A 240 -5.21 -5.39 -1.59
CA PRO A 240 -5.54 -6.36 -2.62
C PRO A 240 -4.40 -6.65 -3.61
N ILE A 241 -3.43 -5.73 -3.73
CA ILE A 241 -2.28 -5.86 -4.65
C ILE A 241 -1.02 -5.24 -4.05
N ILE A 242 0.16 -5.62 -4.54
CA ILE A 242 1.43 -4.99 -4.18
C ILE A 242 1.57 -3.67 -4.93
N THR A 243 1.89 -2.61 -4.20
CA THR A 243 2.06 -1.25 -4.75
C THR A 243 3.36 -0.58 -4.30
N MET A 244 4.29 -1.36 -3.75
CA MET A 244 5.66 -0.97 -3.44
C MET A 244 6.62 -1.63 -4.44
N GLU A 245 7.83 -1.08 -4.52
CA GLU A 245 8.90 -1.65 -5.34
C GLU A 245 9.54 -2.86 -4.65
N TYR A 246 10.17 -3.71 -5.47
CA TYR A 246 10.85 -4.95 -5.04
C TYR A 246 12.28 -4.72 -4.61
#